data_AF-A0AAD9J4A6-F1
#
_entry.id   AF-A0AAD9J4A6-F1
#
_cell.length_a   1.000
_cell.length_b   1.000
_cell.length_c   1.000
_cell.angle_alpha   90.00
_cell.angle_beta   90.00
_cell.angle_gamma   90.00
#
_symmetry.space_group_name_H-M   'P 1'
#
loop_
_entity.id
_entity.type
_entity.pdbx_description
1 polymer ?
#
loop_
_entity_poly.entity_id
_entity_poly.type
_entity_poly.pdbx_seq_one_letter_code
_entity_poly.pdbx_strand_id
1 'polypeptide(L)'
;MIYPYVLFGSPEMSEMKSHSHFVAGFRDASVENRPDLYDLFVNLSTNEIVVATHAKEVFSMGKLHKDLATYIVQCAEDETKSNQVLIKTVALKVKELLNNLKGLSDTVDESGQQVITLEQLRERKMAPATENFLFNLAAAEGMLKTS
;
A
#
# COMPACT_ATOMS: atom_id res chain seq x y z
N MET A 1 -6.88 12.73 2.14
CA MET A 1 -6.46 14.15 2.03
C MET A 1 -4.97 14.28 2.24
N ILE A 2 -4.32 15.31 1.68
CA ILE A 2 -2.88 15.57 1.87
C ILE A 2 -2.73 16.90 2.60
N TYR A 3 -1.98 16.88 3.70
CA TYR A 3 -1.62 18.03 4.52
C TYR A 3 -0.10 18.16 4.55
N PRO A 4 0.52 18.88 3.59
CA PRO A 4 1.98 18.88 3.44
C PRO A 4 2.73 19.39 4.68
N TYR A 5 2.09 20.24 5.48
CA TYR A 5 2.67 20.83 6.68
C TYR A 5 1.60 21.16 7.72
N VAL A 6 1.62 20.46 8.85
CA VAL A 6 0.67 20.64 9.96
C VAL A 6 1.41 21.11 11.21
N LEU A 7 0.82 22.08 11.90
CA LEU A 7 1.25 22.58 13.20
C LEU A 7 0.39 21.99 14.33
N PHE A 8 1.01 21.71 15.47
CA PHE A 8 0.27 21.26 16.64
C PHE A 8 -0.72 22.31 17.15
N GLY A 9 -1.94 21.87 17.47
CA GLY A 9 -3.00 22.74 17.98
C GLY A 9 -3.61 23.69 16.94
N SER A 10 -3.21 23.57 15.66
CA SER A 10 -3.80 24.38 14.60
C SER A 10 -5.22 23.91 14.26
N PRO A 11 -6.05 24.79 13.67
CA PRO A 11 -7.34 24.39 13.10
C PRO A 11 -7.18 23.29 12.04
N GLU A 12 -6.11 23.34 11.25
CA GLU A 12 -5.77 22.33 10.24
C GLU A 12 -5.57 20.94 10.85
N MET A 13 -4.97 20.84 12.05
CA MET A 13 -4.83 19.55 12.74
C MET A 13 -6.19 18.97 13.14
N SER A 14 -7.14 19.83 13.53
CA SER A 14 -8.50 19.39 13.87
C SER A 14 -9.26 18.95 12.62
N GLU A 15 -9.09 19.65 11.52
CA GLU A 15 -9.64 19.28 10.22
C GLU A 15 -9.04 17.97 9.70
N MET A 16 -7.72 17.81 9.78
CA MET A 16 -7.02 16.58 9.43
C MET A 16 -7.60 15.38 10.18
N LYS A 17 -7.79 15.52 11.50
CA LYS A 17 -8.39 14.47 12.35
C LYS A 17 -9.85 14.14 12.00
N SER A 18 -10.56 15.04 11.34
CA SER A 18 -11.93 14.77 10.91
C SER A 18 -12.00 13.88 9.65
N HIS A 19 -10.89 13.73 8.93
CA HIS A 19 -10.82 12.86 7.76
C HIS A 19 -10.50 11.42 8.16
N SER A 20 -11.22 10.47 7.55
CA SER A 20 -10.97 9.04 7.73
C SER A 20 -9.63 8.57 7.19
N HIS A 21 -9.08 9.27 6.20
CA HIS A 21 -7.79 8.94 5.57
C HIS A 21 -7.02 10.21 5.23
N PHE A 22 -5.78 10.31 5.70
CA PHE A 22 -4.92 11.45 5.41
C PHE A 22 -3.43 11.09 5.36
N VAL A 23 -2.66 11.95 4.71
CA VAL A 23 -1.21 12.00 4.77
C VAL A 23 -0.83 13.38 5.27
N ALA A 24 -0.05 13.44 6.35
CA ALA A 24 0.32 14.71 6.98
C ALA A 24 1.82 14.81 7.18
N GLY A 25 2.38 15.99 6.87
CA GLY A 25 3.77 16.33 7.11
C GLY A 25 3.92 17.19 8.37
N PHE A 26 4.93 16.91 9.17
CA PHE A 26 5.25 17.67 10.38
C PHE A 26 6.74 17.99 10.44
N ARG A 27 7.08 19.13 11.04
CA ARG A 27 8.48 19.49 11.36
C ARG A 27 8.87 19.20 12.81
N ASP A 28 7.87 18.99 13.66
CA ASP A 28 8.06 18.71 15.08
C ASP A 28 8.23 17.20 15.29
N ALA A 29 9.39 16.80 15.81
CA ALA A 29 9.71 15.39 16.06
C ALA A 29 8.84 14.75 17.15
N SER A 30 8.16 15.53 17.99
CA SER A 30 7.27 14.99 19.03
C SER A 30 6.07 14.22 18.49
N VAL A 31 5.77 14.35 17.19
CA VAL A 31 4.78 13.52 16.48
C VAL A 31 5.07 12.03 16.65
N GLU A 32 6.34 11.62 16.70
CA GLU A 32 6.72 10.22 16.91
C GLU A 32 6.13 9.62 18.20
N ASN A 33 5.89 10.46 19.22
CA ASN A 33 5.32 10.03 20.49
C ASN A 33 3.79 10.13 20.53
N ARG A 34 3.14 10.33 19.37
CA ARG A 34 1.70 10.56 19.22
C ARG A 34 1.06 9.54 18.28
N PRO A 35 1.02 8.24 18.65
CA PRO A 35 0.40 7.20 17.84
C PRO A 35 -1.11 7.41 17.66
N ASP A 36 -1.74 8.35 18.38
CA ASP A 36 -3.10 8.81 18.11
C ASP A 36 -3.26 9.60 16.79
N LEU A 37 -2.14 9.98 16.15
CA LEU A 37 -2.13 10.81 14.95
C LEU A 37 -1.79 10.06 13.67
N TYR A 38 -1.36 8.80 13.77
CA TYR A 38 -0.94 8.05 12.60
C TYR A 38 -1.10 6.55 12.82
N ASP A 39 -1.34 5.85 11.72
CA ASP A 39 -1.16 4.41 11.63
C ASP A 39 0.28 4.06 11.20
N LEU A 40 0.86 4.92 10.36
CA LEU A 40 2.21 4.82 9.82
C LEU A 40 2.94 6.17 9.96
N PHE A 41 4.10 6.17 10.61
CA PHE A 41 4.99 7.32 10.75
C PHE A 41 6.28 7.08 9.99
N VAL A 42 6.72 8.08 9.22
CA VAL A 42 7.95 8.03 8.43
C VAL A 42 8.87 9.16 8.90
N ASN A 43 9.96 8.79 9.55
CA ASN A 43 10.99 9.74 9.96
C ASN A 43 12.03 9.87 8.84
N LEU A 44 11.95 10.96 8.08
CA LEU A 44 12.86 11.23 6.97
C LEU A 44 14.29 11.56 7.43
N SER A 45 14.49 11.97 8.68
CA SER A 45 15.83 12.29 9.21
C SER A 45 16.60 11.04 9.61
N THR A 46 15.91 10.03 10.14
CA THR A 46 16.52 8.74 10.54
C THR A 46 16.31 7.62 9.52
N ASN A 47 15.53 7.86 8.47
CA ASN A 47 15.07 6.84 7.51
C ASN A 47 14.31 5.68 8.19
N GLU A 48 13.61 5.96 9.28
CA GLU A 48 12.85 4.97 10.03
C GLU A 48 11.37 5.03 9.70
N ILE A 49 10.75 3.85 9.66
CA ILE A 49 9.31 3.70 9.48
C ILE A 49 8.75 2.99 10.70
N VAL A 50 7.78 3.63 11.35
CA VAL A 50 7.12 3.12 12.56
C VAL A 50 5.65 2.88 12.26
N VAL A 51 5.20 1.65 12.49
CA VAL A 51 3.78 1.29 12.46
C VAL A 51 3.22 1.37 13.87
N ALA A 52 2.16 2.15 14.07
CA ALA A 52 1.51 2.27 15.36
C ALA A 52 0.90 0.92 15.79
N THR A 53 0.87 0.65 17.11
CA THR A 53 0.49 -0.67 17.64
C THR A 53 -0.89 -1.13 17.20
N HIS A 54 -1.88 -0.22 17.15
CA HIS A 54 -3.24 -0.53 16.71
C HIS A 54 -3.35 -0.85 15.21
N ALA A 55 -2.37 -0.42 14.42
CA ALA A 55 -2.33 -0.63 12.97
C ALA A 55 -1.45 -1.82 12.55
N LYS A 56 -0.66 -2.41 13.47
CA LYS A 56 0.31 -3.48 13.15
C LYS A 56 -0.29 -4.66 12.39
N GLU A 57 -1.50 -5.08 12.74
CA GLU A 57 -2.15 -6.21 12.08
C GLU A 57 -2.48 -5.88 10.62
N VAL A 58 -3.01 -4.68 10.36
CA VAL A 58 -3.38 -4.21 9.02
C VAL A 58 -2.14 -4.02 8.13
N PHE A 59 -1.03 -3.58 8.71
CA PHE A 59 0.26 -3.39 8.01
C PHE A 59 1.16 -4.63 8.03
N SER A 60 0.64 -5.79 8.44
CA SER A 60 1.42 -7.03 8.45
C SER A 60 1.79 -7.47 7.03
N MET A 61 3.08 -7.41 6.70
CA MET A 61 3.58 -7.78 5.39
C MET A 61 3.44 -9.29 5.12
N GLY A 62 2.52 -9.63 4.22
CA GLY A 62 2.48 -10.95 3.58
C GLY A 62 3.71 -11.26 2.70
N LYS A 63 3.87 -12.53 2.30
CA LYS A 63 5.01 -13.00 1.48
C LYS A 63 5.23 -12.14 0.22
N LEU A 64 4.14 -11.83 -0.50
CA LEU A 64 4.21 -11.02 -1.73
C LEU A 64 4.78 -9.62 -1.49
N HIS A 65 4.40 -8.95 -0.39
CA HIS A 65 4.96 -7.65 -0.03
C HIS A 65 6.47 -7.74 0.19
N LYS A 66 6.92 -8.77 0.91
CA LYS A 66 8.34 -8.98 1.22
C LYS A 66 9.13 -9.27 -0.04
N ASP A 67 8.64 -10.17 -0.90
CA ASP A 67 9.31 -10.53 -2.15
C ASP A 67 9.48 -9.30 -3.07
N LEU A 68 8.44 -8.46 -3.18
CA LEU A 68 8.51 -7.22 -3.95
C LEU A 68 9.44 -6.18 -3.31
N ALA A 69 9.37 -5.98 -1.99
CA ALA A 69 10.23 -5.03 -1.28
C ALA A 69 11.71 -5.43 -1.37
N THR A 70 12.03 -6.70 -1.14
CA THR A 70 13.39 -7.23 -1.29
C THR A 70 13.89 -7.03 -2.71
N TYR A 71 13.06 -7.28 -3.72
CA TYR A 71 13.43 -7.04 -5.10
C TYR A 71 13.75 -5.57 -5.39
N ILE A 72 12.92 -4.64 -4.89
CA ILE A 72 13.14 -3.19 -5.04
C ILE A 72 14.47 -2.78 -4.38
N VAL A 73 14.73 -3.24 -3.15
CA VAL A 73 15.96 -2.94 -2.40
C VAL A 73 17.19 -3.46 -3.16
N GLN A 74 17.17 -4.72 -3.61
CA GLN A 74 18.26 -5.31 -4.38
C GLN A 74 18.54 -4.56 -5.68
N CYS A 75 17.49 -4.04 -6.33
CA CYS A 75 17.66 -3.23 -7.51
C CYS A 75 18.29 -1.87 -7.14
N ALA A 76 17.87 -1.24 -6.05
CA ALA A 76 18.37 0.06 -5.62
C ALA A 76 19.83 0.03 -5.12
N GLU A 77 20.28 -1.09 -4.56
CA GLU A 77 21.67 -1.30 -4.13
C GLU A 77 22.63 -1.58 -5.30
N ASP A 78 22.10 -1.86 -6.50
CA ASP A 78 22.91 -2.11 -7.69
C ASP A 78 23.32 -0.79 -8.35
N GLU A 79 24.45 -0.23 -7.92
CA GLU A 79 25.03 1.03 -8.43
C GLU A 79 25.35 0.99 -9.94
N THR A 80 25.35 -0.19 -10.56
CA THR A 80 25.58 -0.33 -12.01
C THR A 80 24.34 -0.01 -12.85
N LYS A 81 23.15 0.02 -12.23
CA LYS A 81 21.88 0.30 -12.90
C LYS A 81 21.53 1.78 -12.79
N SER A 82 21.08 2.35 -13.91
CA SER A 82 20.53 3.70 -13.88
C SER A 82 19.15 3.73 -13.21
N ASN A 83 18.77 4.89 -12.67
CA ASN A 83 17.43 5.12 -12.12
C ASN A 83 16.31 4.79 -13.13
N GLN A 84 16.54 4.98 -14.43
CA GLN A 84 15.57 4.61 -15.46
C GLN A 84 15.37 3.09 -15.57
N VAL A 85 16.45 2.31 -15.43
CA VAL A 85 16.38 0.85 -15.40
C VAL A 85 15.63 0.41 -14.15
N LEU A 86 15.93 1.02 -12.99
CA LEU A 86 15.22 0.76 -11.74
C LEU A 86 13.71 0.94 -11.88
N ILE A 87 13.26 2.10 -12.37
CA ILE A 87 11.84 2.40 -12.57
C ILE A 87 11.19 1.37 -13.48
N LYS A 88 11.83 1.03 -14.61
CA LYS A 88 11.30 0.02 -15.55
C LYS A 88 11.18 -1.35 -14.90
N THR A 89 12.19 -1.75 -14.14
CA THR A 89 12.23 -3.04 -13.46
C THR A 89 11.12 -3.17 -12.41
N VAL A 90 10.91 -2.14 -11.59
CA VAL A 90 9.81 -2.11 -10.62
C VAL A 90 8.46 -2.14 -11.35
N ALA A 91 8.29 -1.34 -12.40
CA ALA A 91 7.06 -1.32 -13.19
C ALA A 91 6.74 -2.68 -13.81
N LEU A 92 7.75 -3.41 -14.32
CA LEU A 92 7.58 -4.77 -14.85
C LEU A 92 7.14 -5.74 -13.74
N LYS A 93 7.74 -5.66 -12.55
CA LYS A 93 7.37 -6.55 -11.43
C LYS A 93 5.95 -6.32 -10.93
N VAL A 94 5.53 -5.06 -10.87
CA VAL A 94 4.14 -4.70 -10.55
C VAL A 94 3.20 -5.21 -11.66
N LYS A 95 3.57 -5.04 -12.93
CA LYS A 95 2.77 -5.54 -14.06
C LYS A 95 2.63 -7.06 -14.03
N GLU A 96 3.66 -7.82 -13.67
CA GLU A 96 3.57 -9.26 -13.46
C GLU A 96 2.57 -9.62 -12.36
N LEU A 97 2.62 -8.91 -11.22
CA LEU A 97 1.66 -9.11 -10.13
C LEU A 97 0.21 -8.85 -10.60
N LEU A 98 -0.02 -7.76 -11.33
CA LEU A 98 -1.33 -7.43 -11.89
C LEU A 98 -1.80 -8.45 -12.92
N ASN A 99 -0.91 -8.96 -13.77
CA ASN A 99 -1.24 -10.02 -14.72
C ASN A 99 -1.59 -11.33 -14.01
N ASN A 100 -0.89 -11.67 -12.93
CA ASN A 100 -1.23 -12.82 -12.10
C ASN A 100 -2.61 -12.64 -11.48
N LEU A 101 -2.91 -11.46 -10.93
CA LEU A 101 -4.23 -11.12 -10.40
C LEU A 101 -5.32 -11.25 -11.48
N LYS A 102 -5.07 -10.74 -12.69
CA LYS A 102 -5.96 -10.90 -13.85
C LYS A 102 -6.19 -12.38 -14.20
N GLY A 103 -5.13 -13.18 -14.22
CA GLY A 103 -5.22 -14.63 -14.43
C GLY A 103 -6.02 -15.37 -13.35
N LEU A 104 -6.30 -14.73 -12.20
CA LEU A 104 -7.19 -15.25 -11.16
C LEU A 104 -8.67 -14.90 -11.42
N SER A 105 -9.00 -14.08 -12.42
CA SER A 105 -10.38 -13.77 -12.76
C SER A 105 -10.90 -14.76 -13.82
N ASP A 106 -12.02 -15.40 -13.50
CA ASP A 106 -12.78 -16.23 -14.46
C ASP A 106 -13.99 -15.47 -15.03
N THR A 107 -14.14 -14.18 -14.70
CA THR A 107 -15.32 -13.37 -15.02
C THR A 107 -14.94 -12.05 -15.65
N VAL A 108 -15.62 -11.71 -16.75
CA VAL A 108 -15.55 -10.38 -17.36
C VAL A 108 -16.84 -9.61 -17.06
N ASP A 109 -16.72 -8.30 -16.90
CA ASP A 109 -17.86 -7.40 -16.80
C ASP A 109 -18.47 -7.08 -18.17
N GLU A 110 -19.52 -6.25 -18.17
CA GLU A 110 -20.22 -5.81 -19.39
C GLU A 110 -19.32 -4.99 -20.33
N SER A 111 -18.21 -4.45 -19.83
CA SER A 111 -17.20 -3.70 -20.59
C SER A 111 -16.08 -4.59 -21.15
N GLY A 112 -16.10 -5.90 -20.86
CA GLY A 112 -15.06 -6.85 -21.24
C GLY A 112 -13.81 -6.81 -20.37
N GLN A 113 -13.84 -6.12 -19.22
CA GLN A 113 -12.76 -6.07 -18.26
C GLN A 113 -12.84 -7.25 -17.29
N GLN A 114 -11.69 -7.87 -16.99
CA GLN A 114 -11.63 -8.93 -15.99
C GLN A 114 -11.90 -8.40 -14.60
N VAL A 115 -12.87 -8.98 -13.92
CA VAL A 115 -13.30 -8.62 -12.56
C VAL A 115 -13.17 -9.78 -11.60
N ILE A 116 -12.89 -9.48 -10.34
CA ILE A 116 -12.64 -10.43 -9.26
C ILE A 116 -13.73 -10.26 -8.20
N THR A 117 -14.23 -11.38 -7.69
CA THR A 117 -15.09 -11.43 -6.50
C THR A 117 -14.32 -12.01 -5.31
N LEU A 118 -14.81 -11.72 -4.09
CA LEU A 118 -14.22 -12.28 -2.88
C LEU A 118 -14.37 -13.80 -2.84
N GLU A 119 -15.48 -14.33 -3.36
CA GLU A 119 -15.78 -15.76 -3.45
C GLU A 119 -14.75 -16.49 -4.31
N GLN A 120 -14.37 -15.92 -5.46
CA GLN A 120 -13.34 -16.49 -6.35
C GLN A 120 -11.97 -16.60 -5.68
N LEU A 121 -11.62 -15.63 -4.82
CA LEU A 121 -10.38 -15.70 -4.05
C LEU A 121 -10.46 -16.77 -2.96
N ARG A 122 -11.60 -16.87 -2.27
CA ARG A 122 -11.86 -17.86 -1.21
C ARG A 122 -11.84 -19.30 -1.72
N GLU A 123 -12.42 -19.56 -2.89
CA GLU A 123 -12.45 -20.89 -3.51
C GLU A 123 -11.04 -21.44 -3.76
N ARG A 124 -10.05 -20.56 -3.98
CA ARG A 124 -8.66 -20.93 -4.17
C ARG A 124 -7.92 -21.29 -2.88
N LYS A 125 -8.57 -21.21 -1.72
CA LYS A 125 -8.03 -21.62 -0.41
C LYS A 125 -6.66 -20.99 -0.11
N MET A 126 -6.49 -19.73 -0.49
CA MET A 126 -5.27 -18.97 -0.19
C MET A 126 -5.18 -18.65 1.30
N ALA A 127 -3.98 -18.32 1.79
CA ALA A 127 -3.85 -17.80 3.14
C ALA A 127 -4.65 -16.49 3.29
N PRO A 128 -5.32 -16.22 4.43
CA PRO A 128 -6.16 -15.03 4.61
C PRO A 128 -5.46 -13.71 4.29
N ALA A 129 -4.17 -13.59 4.64
CA ALA A 129 -3.37 -12.41 4.32
C ALA A 129 -3.16 -12.21 2.80
N THR A 130 -3.04 -13.30 2.03
CA THR A 130 -2.92 -13.26 0.57
C THR A 130 -4.26 -12.94 -0.09
N GLU A 131 -5.36 -13.51 0.42
CA GLU A 131 -6.72 -13.21 -0.05
C GLU A 131 -7.03 -11.71 0.13
N ASN A 132 -6.86 -11.19 1.35
CA ASN A 132 -7.12 -9.78 1.66
C ASN A 132 -6.24 -8.85 0.83
N PHE A 133 -4.97 -9.19 0.64
CA PHE A 133 -4.07 -8.42 -0.21
C PHE A 133 -4.56 -8.37 -1.66
N LEU A 134 -4.87 -9.51 -2.27
CA LEU A 134 -5.32 -9.57 -3.67
C LEU A 134 -6.67 -8.89 -3.85
N PHE A 135 -7.57 -8.98 -2.87
CA PHE A 135 -8.86 -8.28 -2.88
C PHE A 135 -8.67 -6.76 -2.82
N ASN A 136 -7.83 -6.27 -1.91
CA ASN A 136 -7.52 -4.83 -1.81
C ASN A 136 -6.78 -4.32 -3.05
N LEU A 137 -5.88 -5.12 -3.62
CA LEU A 137 -5.21 -4.79 -4.88
C LEU A 137 -6.21 -4.71 -6.03
N ALA A 138 -7.14 -5.67 -6.14
CA ALA A 138 -8.21 -5.62 -7.13
C ALA A 138 -9.11 -4.38 -6.94
N ALA A 139 -9.40 -3.98 -5.70
CA ALA A 139 -10.14 -2.77 -5.38
C ALA A 139 -9.43 -1.51 -5.88
N ALA A 140 -8.14 -1.39 -5.58
CA ALA A 140 -7.32 -0.26 -5.98
C ALA A 140 -7.18 -0.13 -7.51
N GLU A 141 -7.16 -1.25 -8.22
CA GLU A 141 -7.04 -1.33 -9.68
C GLU A 141 -8.38 -1.28 -10.42
N GLY A 142 -9.51 -1.11 -9.69
CA GLY A 142 -10.84 -1.09 -10.29
C GLY A 142 -11.27 -2.42 -10.92
N MET A 143 -10.75 -3.53 -10.39
CA MET A 143 -11.02 -4.89 -10.85
C MET A 143 -12.04 -5.64 -9.98
N LEU A 144 -12.70 -4.98 -9.02
CA LEU A 144 -13.77 -5.62 -8.27
C LEU A 144 -15.06 -5.64 -9.09
N LYS A 145 -15.78 -6.77 -9.04
CA LYS A 145 -17.14 -6.80 -9.57
C LYS A 145 -18.04 -5.95 -8.67
N THR A 146 -18.38 -4.75 -9.12
CA THR A 146 -19.44 -3.95 -8.48
C THR A 146 -20.78 -4.52 -8.91
N SER A 147 -21.55 -4.99 -7.93
CA SER A 147 -22.93 -5.47 -8.09
C SER A 147 -23.87 -4.40 -8.65
#